data_AF-A0A227J7N6-F1
#
_entry.id   AF-A0A227J7N6-F1
#
_cell.length_a   1.000
_cell.length_b   1.000
_cell.length_c   1.000
_cell.angle_alpha   90.00
_cell.angle_beta   90.00
_cell.angle_gamma   90.00
#
_symmetry.space_group_name_H-M   'P 1'
#
loop_
_entity.id
_entity.type
_entity.pdbx_description
1 polymer ?
#
loop_
_entity_poly.entity_id
_entity_poly.type
_entity_poly.pdbx_seq_one_letter_code
_entity_poly.pdbx_strand_id
1 'polypeptide(L)'
;FKTRTVQARYTFWVALALTWVWYSVAGYTLLNPVRTPAKEIMSEAQKAIGKDGELGLTLFKEQFLLFSPVSVTHFSYLSDHKEQERNAWLWLQEKPNRYILTQGGNEMECFDANKAKKLG
;
A
#
# COMPACT_ATOMS: atom_id res chain seq x y z
N PHE A 1 51.36 -9.16 22.84
CA PHE A 1 50.44 -10.08 22.14
C PHE A 1 49.00 -10.00 22.65
N LYS A 2 48.74 -10.13 23.97
CA LYS A 2 47.38 -10.13 24.55
C LYS A 2 46.55 -8.85 24.31
N THR A 3 47.18 -7.69 24.28
CA THR A 3 46.54 -6.39 24.01
C THR A 3 46.07 -6.24 22.56
N ARG A 4 46.85 -6.78 21.62
CA ARG A 4 46.59 -6.67 20.17
C ARG A 4 45.39 -7.53 19.73
N THR A 5 45.20 -8.70 20.35
CA THR A 5 44.04 -9.57 20.12
C THR A 5 42.77 -9.02 20.76
N VAL A 6 42.85 -8.38 21.93
CA VAL A 6 41.71 -7.70 22.56
C VAL A 6 41.24 -6.54 21.68
N GLN A 7 42.16 -5.72 21.17
CA GLN A 7 41.84 -4.63 20.25
C GLN A 7 41.17 -5.13 18.96
N ALA A 8 41.68 -6.21 18.36
CA ALA A 8 41.08 -6.80 17.16
C ALA A 8 39.63 -7.29 17.39
N ARG A 9 39.33 -7.85 18.58
CA ARG A 9 37.96 -8.29 18.93
C ARG A 9 37.00 -7.12 19.07
N TYR A 10 37.43 -6.02 19.70
CA TYR A 10 36.60 -4.81 19.79
C TYR A 10 36.36 -4.18 18.42
N THR A 11 37.39 -4.08 17.58
CA THR A 11 37.24 -3.56 16.22
C THR A 11 36.25 -4.39 15.40
N PHE A 12 36.28 -5.72 15.51
CA PHE A 12 35.31 -6.59 14.84
C PHE A 12 33.87 -6.31 15.29
N TRP A 13 33.61 -6.26 16.59
CA TRP A 13 32.25 -6.01 17.11
C TRP A 13 31.74 -4.62 16.74
N VAL A 14 32.60 -3.60 16.78
CA VAL A 14 32.25 -2.24 16.35
C VAL A 14 31.95 -2.21 14.84
N ALA A 15 32.79 -2.83 14.01
CA ALA A 15 32.55 -2.90 12.57
C ALA A 15 31.25 -3.65 12.24
N LEU A 16 30.97 -4.75 12.93
CA LEU A 16 29.73 -5.50 12.78
C LEU A 16 28.51 -4.66 13.18
N ALA A 17 28.57 -3.98 14.34
CA ALA A 17 27.49 -3.12 14.81
C ALA A 17 27.23 -1.96 13.84
N LEU A 18 28.29 -1.29 13.36
CA LEU A 18 28.18 -0.22 12.37
C LEU A 18 27.58 -0.72 11.05
N THR A 19 28.02 -1.89 10.58
CA THR A 19 27.46 -2.51 9.37
C THR A 19 25.97 -2.79 9.54
N TRP A 20 25.55 -3.31 10.71
CA TRP A 20 24.16 -3.63 10.97
C TRP A 20 23.28 -2.38 11.08
N VAL A 21 23.77 -1.32 11.72
CA VAL A 21 23.10 -0.02 11.80
C VAL A 21 22.97 0.58 10.40
N TRP A 22 24.06 0.59 9.63
CA TRP A 22 24.03 1.09 8.26
C TRP A 22 23.04 0.32 7.39
N TYR A 23 23.06 -1.02 7.45
CA TYR A 23 22.12 -1.85 6.71
C TYR A 23 20.66 -1.61 7.15
N SER A 24 20.43 -1.42 8.44
CA SER A 24 19.08 -1.17 8.98
C SER A 24 18.53 0.20 8.58
N VAL A 25 19.39 1.21 8.37
CA VAL A 25 18.96 2.56 7.93
C VAL A 25 18.90 2.66 6.41
N ALA A 26 19.99 2.31 5.72
CA ALA A 26 20.09 2.41 4.27
C ALA A 26 19.29 1.32 3.55
N GLY A 27 19.37 0.07 4.02
CA GLY A 27 18.63 -1.05 3.44
C GLY A 27 17.12 -0.88 3.63
N TYR A 28 16.67 -0.41 4.80
CA TYR A 28 15.24 -0.21 5.04
C TYR A 28 14.65 0.89 4.17
N THR A 29 15.34 2.03 4.02
CA THR A 29 14.85 3.12 3.16
C THR A 29 14.72 2.70 1.70
N LEU A 30 15.61 1.83 1.20
CA LEU A 30 15.54 1.26 -0.15
C LEU A 30 14.43 0.22 -0.30
N LEU A 31 14.21 -0.63 0.72
CA LEU A 31 13.22 -1.70 0.68
C LEU A 31 11.79 -1.22 0.96
N ASN A 32 11.62 -0.08 1.63
CA ASN A 32 10.33 0.40 2.08
C ASN A 32 9.32 0.61 0.92
N PRO A 33 9.67 1.23 -0.22
CA PRO A 33 8.75 1.38 -1.36
C PRO A 33 8.26 0.04 -1.91
N VAL A 34 9.16 -0.95 -2.00
CA VAL A 34 8.83 -2.29 -2.52
C VAL A 34 7.95 -3.07 -1.55
N ARG A 35 8.18 -2.92 -0.23
CA ARG A 35 7.42 -3.63 0.81
C ARG A 35 6.08 -2.99 1.14
N THR A 36 5.90 -1.70 0.83
CA THR A 36 4.67 -0.95 1.14
C THR A 36 4.07 -0.23 -0.08
N PRO A 37 3.78 -0.96 -1.18
CA PRO A 37 3.29 -0.35 -2.43
C PRO A 37 1.95 0.37 -2.23
N ALA A 38 1.16 -0.03 -1.23
CA ALA A 38 -0.12 0.60 -0.89
C ALA A 38 0.01 2.12 -0.66
N LYS A 39 1.13 2.60 -0.10
CA LYS A 39 1.34 4.02 0.15
C LYS A 39 1.44 4.83 -1.14
N GLU A 40 2.19 4.32 -2.12
CA GLU A 40 2.37 4.98 -3.41
C GLU A 40 1.09 4.92 -4.23
N ILE A 41 0.42 3.76 -4.26
CA ILE A 41 -0.86 3.58 -4.94
C ILE A 41 -1.93 4.54 -4.39
N MET A 42 -2.06 4.65 -3.06
CA MET A 42 -3.05 5.56 -2.46
C MET A 42 -2.72 7.03 -2.70
N SER A 43 -1.43 7.39 -2.74
CA SER A 43 -1.01 8.74 -3.12
C SER A 43 -1.33 9.05 -4.59
N GLU A 44 -1.14 8.09 -5.48
CA GLU A 44 -1.52 8.24 -6.89
C GLU A 44 -3.04 8.32 -7.06
N ALA A 45 -3.79 7.50 -6.32
CA ALA A 45 -5.25 7.54 -6.29
C ALA A 45 -5.75 8.93 -5.86
N GLN A 46 -5.21 9.50 -4.78
CA GLN A 46 -5.56 10.85 -4.33
C GLN A 46 -5.30 11.92 -5.40
N LYS A 47 -4.15 11.84 -6.08
CA LYS A 47 -3.84 12.78 -7.17
C LYS A 47 -4.82 12.66 -8.33
N ALA A 48 -5.31 11.45 -8.60
CA ALA A 48 -6.28 11.21 -9.67
C ALA A 48 -7.71 11.68 -9.30
N ILE A 49 -8.15 11.41 -8.07
CA ILE A 49 -9.54 11.69 -7.66
C ILE A 49 -9.74 13.11 -7.10
N GLY A 50 -8.66 13.80 -6.72
CA GLY A 50 -8.71 15.12 -6.10
C GLY A 50 -8.93 15.09 -4.58
N LYS A 51 -9.00 16.27 -3.96
CA LYS A 51 -9.12 16.41 -2.49
C LYS A 51 -10.50 16.03 -1.95
N ASP A 52 -11.54 16.25 -2.76
CA ASP A 52 -12.94 15.99 -2.38
C ASP A 52 -13.43 14.61 -2.87
N GLY A 53 -12.55 13.81 -3.45
CA GLY A 53 -12.88 12.47 -3.93
C GLY A 53 -12.97 11.46 -2.78
N GLU A 54 -13.99 10.60 -2.81
CA GLU A 54 -14.10 9.44 -1.92
C GLU A 54 -13.70 8.17 -2.66
N LEU A 55 -13.05 7.24 -1.96
CA LEU A 55 -12.57 5.99 -2.54
C LEU A 55 -13.23 4.76 -1.91
N GLY A 56 -13.88 3.94 -2.73
CA GLY A 56 -14.38 2.63 -2.34
C GLY A 56 -13.34 1.54 -2.57
N LEU A 57 -13.15 0.62 -1.63
CA LEU A 57 -12.25 -0.53 -1.75
C LEU A 57 -13.05 -1.82 -1.89
N THR A 58 -12.98 -2.45 -3.08
CA THR A 58 -13.34 -3.87 -3.23
C THR A 58 -12.08 -4.72 -3.09
N LEU A 59 -12.21 -5.99 -2.69
CA LEU A 59 -11.08 -6.87 -2.42
C LEU A 59 -10.13 -6.28 -1.36
N PHE A 60 -10.76 -5.82 -0.27
CA PHE A 60 -10.13 -5.04 0.78
C PHE A 60 -8.80 -5.64 1.26
N LYS A 61 -7.79 -4.78 1.39
CA LYS A 61 -6.56 -5.06 2.16
C LYS A 61 -6.33 -3.92 3.15
N GLU A 62 -6.05 -4.28 4.39
CA GLU A 62 -5.88 -3.35 5.53
C GLU A 62 -4.80 -2.30 5.27
N GLN A 63 -3.77 -2.65 4.50
CA GLN A 63 -2.68 -1.72 4.16
C GLN A 63 -3.18 -0.49 3.39
N PHE A 64 -4.20 -0.61 2.53
CA PHE A 64 -4.75 0.54 1.81
C PHE A 64 -5.51 1.49 2.75
N LEU A 65 -6.16 0.96 3.78
CA LEU A 65 -6.81 1.78 4.81
C LEU A 65 -5.78 2.53 5.65
N LEU A 66 -4.70 1.83 6.06
CA LEU A 66 -3.63 2.42 6.88
C LEU A 66 -2.93 3.60 6.20
N PHE A 67 -2.75 3.52 4.87
CA PHE A 67 -2.07 4.54 4.08
C PHE A 67 -3.03 5.45 3.30
N SER A 68 -4.33 5.46 3.63
CA SER A 68 -5.28 6.28 2.89
C SER A 68 -5.13 7.76 3.20
N PRO A 69 -4.88 8.62 2.20
CA PRO A 69 -4.88 10.06 2.37
C PRO A 69 -6.27 10.69 2.10
N VAL A 70 -7.28 9.87 1.76
CA VAL A 70 -8.65 10.28 1.41
C VAL A 70 -9.68 9.46 2.19
N SER A 71 -10.94 9.91 2.19
CA SER A 71 -12.04 9.15 2.78
C SER A 71 -12.20 7.83 2.05
N VAL A 72 -12.23 6.73 2.80
CA VAL A 72 -12.35 5.37 2.26
C VAL A 72 -13.58 4.66 2.80
N THR A 73 -14.35 4.06 1.89
CA THR A 73 -15.40 3.08 2.21
C THR A 73 -14.90 1.70 1.82
N HIS A 74 -15.00 0.70 2.70
CA HIS A 74 -14.63 -0.67 2.37
C HIS A 74 -15.87 -1.56 2.31
N PHE A 75 -15.90 -2.47 1.35
CA PHE A 75 -16.94 -3.48 1.23
C PHE A 75 -16.41 -4.77 1.89
N SER A 76 -17.18 -5.33 2.82
CA SER A 76 -16.79 -6.42 3.75
C SER A 76 -15.79 -7.42 3.15
N TYR A 77 -14.69 -7.68 3.86
CA TYR A 77 -13.69 -8.67 3.46
C TYR A 77 -14.27 -10.10 3.35
N LEU A 78 -15.31 -10.39 4.14
CA LEU A 78 -15.94 -11.72 4.20
C LEU A 78 -17.04 -11.92 3.14
N SER A 79 -17.46 -10.86 2.45
CA SER A 79 -18.49 -10.94 1.42
C SER A 79 -17.92 -11.51 0.12
N ASP A 80 -18.77 -12.18 -0.66
CA ASP A 80 -18.41 -12.65 -2.00
C ASP A 80 -18.01 -11.49 -2.92
N HIS A 81 -17.17 -11.75 -3.92
CA HIS A 81 -16.69 -10.73 -4.85
C HIS A 81 -17.82 -10.05 -5.62
N LYS A 82 -18.84 -10.79 -6.06
CA LYS A 82 -19.99 -10.21 -6.76
C LYS A 82 -20.81 -9.33 -5.84
N GLU A 83 -20.91 -9.70 -4.57
CA GLU A 83 -21.61 -8.91 -3.56
C GLU A 83 -20.87 -7.60 -3.28
N GLN A 84 -19.55 -7.66 -3.13
CA GLN A 84 -18.70 -6.47 -2.98
C GLN A 84 -18.83 -5.54 -4.19
N GLU A 85 -18.76 -6.07 -5.41
CA GLU A 85 -18.93 -5.29 -6.63
C GLU A 85 -20.31 -4.62 -6.73
N ARG A 86 -21.38 -5.36 -6.46
CA ARG A 86 -22.75 -4.82 -6.46
C ARG A 86 -22.90 -3.70 -5.44
N ASN A 87 -22.41 -3.91 -4.21
CA ASN A 87 -22.51 -2.91 -3.15
C ASN A 87 -21.64 -1.67 -3.47
N ALA A 88 -20.47 -1.88 -4.06
CA ALA A 88 -19.60 -0.80 -4.56
C ALA A 88 -20.26 0.00 -5.69
N TRP A 89 -20.94 -0.68 -6.61
CA TRP A 89 -21.68 -0.04 -7.68
C TRP A 89 -22.84 0.80 -7.15
N LEU A 90 -23.62 0.28 -6.20
CA LEU A 90 -24.69 1.04 -5.55
C LEU A 90 -24.14 2.29 -4.84
N TRP A 91 -23.08 2.14 -4.05
CA TRP A 91 -22.42 3.24 -3.35
C TRP A 91 -21.86 4.31 -4.30
N LEU A 92 -21.32 3.90 -5.46
CA LEU A 92 -20.81 4.80 -6.49
C LEU A 92 -21.92 5.70 -7.07
N GLN A 93 -23.15 5.19 -7.20
CA GLN A 93 -24.29 5.93 -7.78
C GLN A 93 -24.91 6.94 -6.83
N GLU A 94 -24.70 6.82 -5.52
CA GLU A 94 -25.33 7.70 -4.52
C GLU A 94 -24.83 9.14 -4.57
N LYS A 95 -23.57 9.38 -4.98
CA LYS A 95 -22.97 10.72 -5.02
C LYS A 95 -21.94 10.85 -6.15
N PRO A 96 -21.80 12.04 -6.75
CA PRO A 96 -20.68 12.33 -7.64
C PRO A 96 -19.34 12.32 -6.87
N ASN A 97 -18.22 12.27 -7.60
CA ASN A 97 -16.84 12.25 -7.05
C ASN A 97 -16.49 11.03 -6.19
N ARG A 98 -17.19 9.92 -6.41
CA ARG A 98 -16.85 8.61 -5.85
C ARG A 98 -16.10 7.79 -6.87
N TYR A 99 -15.12 7.02 -6.41
CA TYR A 99 -14.28 6.18 -7.25
C TYR A 99 -14.06 4.83 -6.58
N ILE A 100 -13.80 3.78 -7.35
CA ILE A 100 -13.52 2.44 -6.83
C ILE A 100 -12.07 2.07 -7.11
N LEU A 101 -11.36 1.61 -6.08
CA LEU A 101 -10.08 0.93 -6.19
C LEU A 101 -10.30 -0.57 -6.01
N THR A 102 -9.78 -1.35 -6.95
CA THR A 102 -9.89 -2.80 -6.98
C THR A 102 -8.62 -3.43 -7.55
N GLN A 103 -8.51 -4.75 -7.50
CA GLN A 103 -7.40 -5.49 -8.08
C GLN A 103 -7.62 -5.67 -9.59
N GLY A 104 -6.64 -5.31 -10.40
CA GLY A 104 -6.69 -5.52 -11.85
C GLY A 104 -6.61 -7.01 -12.20
N GLY A 105 -7.38 -7.42 -13.20
CA GLY A 105 -7.35 -8.78 -13.75
C GLY A 105 -8.53 -9.69 -13.36
N ASN A 106 -9.41 -9.25 -12.46
CA ASN A 106 -10.67 -9.94 -12.23
C ASN A 106 -11.70 -9.51 -13.29
N GLU A 107 -12.45 -10.48 -13.83
CA GLU A 107 -13.65 -10.20 -14.63
C GLU A 107 -14.69 -9.54 -13.72
N MET A 108 -14.77 -8.22 -13.79
CA MET A 108 -15.80 -7.45 -13.10
C MET A 108 -17.07 -7.43 -13.95
N GLU A 109 -18.20 -7.78 -13.36
CA GLU A 109 -19.50 -7.75 -14.06
C GLU A 109 -20.09 -6.33 -14.05
N CYS A 110 -19.83 -5.57 -12.97
CA CYS A 110 -20.46 -4.26 -12.75
C CYS A 110 -19.63 -3.07 -13.27
N PHE A 111 -18.35 -3.26 -13.61
CA PHE A 111 -17.42 -2.19 -13.95
C PHE A 111 -16.73 -2.42 -15.30
N ASP A 112 -16.64 -1.36 -16.11
CA ASP A 112 -15.89 -1.37 -17.37
C ASP A 112 -14.41 -1.09 -17.11
N ALA A 113 -13.58 -2.13 -17.21
CA ALA A 113 -12.13 -2.03 -17.00
C ALA A 113 -11.44 -1.09 -17.99
N ASN A 114 -12.03 -0.81 -19.17
CA ASN A 114 -11.42 0.12 -20.14
C ASN A 114 -11.47 1.58 -19.69
N LYS A 115 -12.36 1.90 -18.74
CA LYS A 115 -12.46 3.23 -18.12
C LYS A 115 -11.65 3.34 -16.83
N ALA A 116 -11.01 2.25 -16.41
CA ALA A 116 -10.20 2.23 -15.20
C ALA A 116 -8.82 2.84 -15.47
N LYS A 117 -8.29 3.55 -14.48
CA LYS A 117 -6.89 3.97 -14.46
C LYS A 117 -6.08 2.92 -13.69
N LYS A 118 -5.08 2.34 -14.35
CA LYS A 118 -4.12 1.45 -13.68
C LYS A 118 -3.25 2.27 -12.72
N LEU A 119 -3.09 1.77 -11.50
CA LEU A 119 -2.22 2.31 -10.45
C LEU A 119 -1.25 1.19 -10.03
N GLY A 120 0.04 1.50 -9.93
CA GLY A 120 1.10 0.50 -9.69
C GLY A 120 1.18 -0.60 -10.74
#